data_AF-A0A7V1NTC3-F1
#
_entry.id   AF-A0A7V1NTC3-F1
#
_cell.length_a   1.000
_cell.length_b   1.000
_cell.length_c   1.000
_cell.angle_alpha   90.00
_cell.angle_beta   90.00
_cell.angle_gamma   90.00
#
_symmetry.space_group_name_H-M   'P 1'
#
loop_
_entity.id
_entity.type
_entity.pdbx_description
1 polymer ?
#
loop_
_entity_poly.entity_id
_entity_poly.type
_entity_poly.pdbx_seq_one_letter_code
_entity_poly.pdbx_strand_id
1 'polypeptide(L)'
;MNTEVIKAGSGEALRQAVAVLRAGGLVAFPTDTVYGLAALPTDRAAVARIYEVKGRNTGRPIALLLSDADRLTEVALLPKVAGPVARRFWPGGLTLILPKTEMVCK
;
A
#
# COMPACT_ATOMS: atom_id res chain seq x y z
N MET A 1 -15.87 -0.58 -16.27
CA MET A 1 -14.77 -0.03 -15.45
C MET A 1 -14.43 1.33 -16.05
N ASN A 2 -14.66 2.43 -15.32
CA ASN A 2 -14.29 3.77 -15.79
C ASN A 2 -12.90 4.10 -15.23
N THR A 3 -11.90 4.18 -16.10
CA THR A 3 -10.50 4.43 -15.71
C THR A 3 -10.10 5.81 -16.20
N GLU A 4 -9.73 6.67 -15.27
CA GLU A 4 -9.19 7.99 -15.58
C GLU A 4 -7.66 7.94 -15.56
N VAL A 5 -7.02 8.51 -16.60
CA VAL A 5 -5.57 8.55 -16.72
C VAL A 5 -5.11 9.99 -16.54
N ILE A 6 -4.25 10.21 -15.55
CA ILE A 6 -3.78 11.53 -15.15
C ILE A 6 -2.25 11.50 -15.13
N LYS A 7 -1.62 12.60 -15.54
CA LYS A 7 -0.16 12.74 -15.48
C LYS A 7 0.31 12.75 -14.02
N ALA A 8 1.15 11.78 -13.66
CA ALA A 8 1.77 11.71 -12.34
C ALA A 8 2.72 12.90 -12.10
N GLY A 9 3.00 13.19 -10.82
CA GLY A 9 3.97 14.22 -10.41
C GLY A 9 3.38 15.62 -10.20
N SER A 10 2.07 15.81 -10.38
CA SER A 10 1.39 17.05 -10.01
C SER A 10 0.69 16.93 -8.65
N GLY A 11 0.57 18.05 -7.92
CA GLY A 11 -0.21 18.08 -6.68
C GLY A 11 -1.70 17.79 -6.90
N GLU A 12 -2.21 18.06 -8.10
CA GLU A 12 -3.58 17.72 -8.50
C GLU A 12 -3.78 16.21 -8.65
N ALA A 13 -2.88 15.54 -9.37
CA ALA A 13 -2.91 14.08 -9.51
C ALA A 13 -2.84 13.39 -8.14
N LEU A 14 -2.01 13.91 -7.23
CA LEU A 14 -1.92 13.40 -5.86
C LEU A 14 -3.24 13.59 -5.09
N ARG A 15 -3.86 14.79 -5.15
CA ARG A 15 -5.14 15.05 -4.49
C ARG A 15 -6.24 14.13 -5.01
N GLN A 16 -6.30 13.91 -6.31
CA GLN A 16 -7.29 13.05 -6.93
C GLN A 16 -7.08 11.57 -6.56
N ALA A 17 -5.84 11.09 -6.59
CA ALA A 17 -5.51 9.73 -6.14
C ALA A 17 -5.91 9.52 -4.67
N VAL A 18 -5.62 10.49 -3.79
CA VAL A 18 -6.03 10.43 -2.37
C VAL A 18 -7.56 10.41 -2.23
N ALA A 19 -8.28 11.23 -3.00
CA ALA A 19 -9.74 11.25 -2.98
C ALA A 19 -10.33 9.89 -3.41
N VAL A 20 -9.80 9.30 -4.49
CA VAL A 20 -10.19 7.97 -4.96
C VAL A 20 -9.96 6.93 -3.87
N LEU A 21 -8.76 6.88 -3.28
CA LEU A 21 -8.44 5.92 -2.21
C LEU A 21 -9.36 6.09 -0.98
N ARG A 22 -9.65 7.33 -0.58
CA ARG A 22 -10.55 7.64 0.56
C ARG A 22 -12.01 7.28 0.28
N ALA A 23 -12.45 7.34 -0.97
CA ALA A 23 -13.75 6.84 -1.41
C ALA A 23 -13.77 5.30 -1.57
N GLY A 24 -12.70 4.62 -1.14
CA GLY A 24 -12.51 3.18 -1.27
C GLY A 24 -12.03 2.76 -2.65
N GLY A 25 -11.89 3.65 -3.63
CA GLY A 25 -11.43 3.32 -4.99
C GLY A 25 -10.01 2.71 -5.07
N LEU A 26 -9.64 2.27 -6.27
CA LEU A 26 -8.31 1.74 -6.55
C LEU A 26 -7.48 2.76 -7.34
N VAL A 27 -6.18 2.82 -7.07
CA VAL A 27 -5.24 3.69 -7.79
C VAL A 27 -4.08 2.86 -8.33
N ALA A 28 -3.85 2.95 -9.64
CA ALA A 28 -2.61 2.51 -10.26
C ALA A 28 -1.60 3.66 -10.27
N PHE A 29 -0.37 3.43 -9.83
CA PHE A 29 0.66 4.48 -9.73
C PHE A 29 2.04 3.93 -10.07
N PRO A 30 2.95 4.77 -10.62
CA PRO A 30 4.30 4.34 -10.95
C PRO A 30 5.14 4.11 -9.69
N THR A 31 6.03 3.13 -9.74
CA THR A 31 7.15 2.96 -8.79
C THR A 31 8.48 2.90 -9.56
N ASP A 32 9.59 2.73 -8.85
CA ASP A 32 10.92 2.53 -9.40
C ASP A 32 11.09 1.19 -10.14
N THR A 33 10.22 0.20 -9.87
CA THR A 33 10.30 -1.15 -10.45
C THR A 33 9.15 -1.45 -11.41
N VAL A 34 7.92 -1.39 -10.91
CA VAL A 34 6.69 -1.72 -11.65
C VAL A 34 5.53 -0.81 -11.26
N TYR A 35 4.45 -0.79 -12.02
CA TYR A 35 3.24 -0.11 -11.56
C TYR A 35 2.61 -0.84 -10.37
N GLY A 36 2.30 -0.09 -9.33
CA GLY A 36 1.53 -0.57 -8.19
C GLY A 36 0.03 -0.40 -8.44
N LEU A 37 -0.79 -1.30 -7.90
CA LEU A 37 -2.24 -1.12 -7.77
C LEU A 37 -2.57 -1.11 -6.27
N ALA A 38 -3.04 0.03 -5.77
CA ALA A 38 -3.25 0.32 -4.37
C ALA A 38 -4.73 0.55 -4.00
N ALA A 39 -4.99 0.33 -2.72
CA ALA A 39 -6.22 0.56 -1.98
C ALA A 39 -5.82 0.92 -0.55
N LEU A 40 -6.75 1.49 0.23
CA LEU A 40 -6.49 1.72 1.64
C LEU A 40 -6.48 0.38 2.41
N PRO A 41 -5.43 0.11 3.22
CA PRO A 41 -5.32 -1.14 3.97
C PRO A 41 -6.35 -1.26 5.11
N THR A 42 -6.99 -0.15 5.48
CA THR A 42 -8.03 -0.05 6.51
C THR A 42 -9.43 -0.31 5.95
N ASP A 43 -9.59 -0.41 4.63
CA ASP A 43 -10.88 -0.65 3.96
C ASP A 43 -10.93 -2.08 3.40
N ARG A 44 -11.67 -2.96 4.08
CA ARG A 44 -11.84 -4.36 3.67
C ARG A 44 -12.42 -4.52 2.27
N ALA A 45 -13.38 -3.67 1.90
CA ALA A 45 -14.02 -3.75 0.59
C ALA A 45 -13.06 -3.30 -0.52
N ALA A 46 -12.20 -2.31 -0.25
CA ALA A 46 -11.17 -1.88 -1.18
C ALA A 46 -10.06 -2.93 -1.35
N VAL A 47 -9.61 -3.56 -0.26
CA VAL A 47 -8.64 -4.67 -0.30
C VAL A 47 -9.20 -5.86 -1.09
N ALA A 48 -10.45 -6.27 -0.84
CA ALA A 48 -11.10 -7.34 -1.59
C ALA A 48 -11.13 -7.06 -3.10
N ARG A 49 -11.42 -5.80 -3.49
CA ARG A 49 -11.39 -5.38 -4.89
C ARG A 49 -10.02 -5.46 -5.54
N ILE A 50 -8.91 -5.26 -4.81
CA ILE A 50 -7.58 -5.51 -5.38
C ILE A 50 -7.42 -6.98 -5.75
N TYR A 51 -7.83 -7.91 -4.87
CA TYR A 51 -7.71 -9.34 -5.13
C TYR A 51 -8.56 -9.77 -6.33
N GLU A 52 -9.79 -9.27 -6.41
CA GLU A 52 -10.70 -9.49 -7.54
C GLU A 52 -10.09 -9.01 -8.86
N VAL A 53 -9.68 -7.73 -8.93
CA VAL A 53 -9.13 -7.14 -10.17
C VAL A 53 -7.83 -7.82 -10.60
N LYS A 54 -6.99 -8.25 -9.66
CA LYS A 54 -5.75 -8.99 -9.97
C LYS A 54 -5.98 -10.46 -10.33
N GLY A 55 -7.21 -10.98 -10.19
CA GLY A 55 -7.47 -12.42 -10.30
C GLY A 55 -6.62 -13.25 -9.33
N ARG A 56 -6.29 -12.69 -8.16
CA ARG A 56 -5.34 -13.27 -7.21
C ARG A 56 -6.11 -14.00 -6.12
N ASN A 57 -5.74 -15.25 -5.84
CA ASN A 57 -6.25 -15.95 -4.66
C ASN A 57 -5.84 -15.18 -3.39
N THR A 58 -6.78 -15.00 -2.47
CA THR A 58 -6.61 -14.31 -1.17
C THR A 58 -5.49 -14.92 -0.31
N GLY A 59 -5.09 -16.17 -0.57
CA GLY A 59 -3.94 -16.81 0.07
C GLY A 59 -2.57 -16.21 -0.27
N ARG A 60 -2.47 -15.29 -1.25
CA ARG A 60 -1.20 -14.61 -1.60
C ARG A 60 -1.21 -13.16 -1.13
N PRO A 61 -0.54 -12.83 0.00
CA PRO A 61 -0.57 -11.48 0.55
C PRO A 61 -0.05 -10.43 -0.44
N ILE A 62 -0.51 -9.21 -0.24
CA ILE A 62 -0.11 -8.01 -0.98
C ILE A 62 0.76 -7.16 -0.04
N ALA A 63 1.86 -6.63 -0.56
CA ALA A 63 2.75 -5.77 0.22
C ALA A 63 2.04 -4.46 0.60
N LEU A 64 2.27 -4.01 1.83
CA LEU A 64 1.87 -2.69 2.28
C LEU A 64 3.01 -1.70 2.03
N LEU A 65 2.71 -0.57 1.41
CA LEU A 65 3.66 0.51 1.20
C LEU A 65 3.49 1.58 2.26
N LEU A 66 4.59 2.02 2.85
CA LEU A 66 4.64 3.06 3.88
C LEU A 66 5.45 4.24 3.35
N SER A 67 5.07 5.45 3.76
CA SER A 67 5.81 6.67 3.43
C SER A 67 7.19 6.72 4.09
N ASP A 68 7.30 6.14 5.28
CA ASP A 68 8.48 6.17 6.12
C ASP A 68 8.47 4.99 7.12
N ALA A 69 9.63 4.72 7.72
CA ALA A 69 9.83 3.61 8.64
C ALA A 69 9.17 3.84 10.02
N ASP A 70 8.85 5.08 10.40
CA ASP A 70 8.30 5.39 11.72
C ASP A 70 6.83 4.98 11.82
N ARG A 71 6.11 4.99 10.68
CA ARG A 71 4.75 4.45 10.54
C ARG A 71 4.66 2.93 10.71
N LEU A 72 5.77 2.21 10.74
CA LEU A 72 5.75 0.73 10.80
C LEU A 72 5.06 0.22 12.09
N THR A 73 5.15 0.97 13.18
CA THR A 73 4.49 0.63 14.47
C THR A 73 2.97 0.69 14.40
N GLU A 74 2.40 1.47 13.47
CA GLU A 74 0.95 1.59 13.30
C GLU A 74 0.36 0.32 12.68
N VAL A 75 1.14 -0.37 11.85
CA VAL A 75 0.67 -1.46 10.97
C VAL A 75 1.22 -2.83 11.34
N ALA A 76 2.30 -2.90 12.12
CA ALA A 76 2.94 -4.16 12.49
C ALA A 76 3.52 -4.16 13.92
N LEU A 77 3.53 -5.35 14.53
CA LEU A 77 4.24 -5.63 15.77
C LEU A 77 5.74 -5.80 15.48
N LEU A 78 6.57 -5.00 16.16
CA LEU A 78 8.00 -4.89 15.82
C LEU A 78 8.89 -5.69 16.77
N PRO A 79 9.65 -6.70 16.28
CA PRO A 79 10.82 -7.18 17.02
C PRO A 79 11.88 -6.07 17.04
N LYS A 80 12.78 -6.12 18.04
CA LYS A 80 13.83 -5.09 18.25
C LYS A 80 14.65 -4.77 16.99
N VAL A 81 14.83 -5.74 16.11
CA VAL A 81 15.63 -5.60 14.88
C VAL A 81 14.88 -4.92 13.72
N ALA A 82 13.54 -4.96 13.70
CA ALA A 82 12.77 -4.51 12.53
C ALA A 82 12.93 -3.00 12.27
N GLY A 83 12.84 -2.17 13.31
CA GLY A 83 12.99 -0.71 13.18
C GLY A 83 14.36 -0.27 12.62
N PRO A 84 15.48 -0.72 13.21
CA PRO A 84 16.82 -0.45 12.68
C PRO A 84 17.03 -0.91 11.23
N VAL A 85 16.53 -2.10 10.87
CA VAL A 85 16.63 -2.63 9.50
C VAL A 85 15.79 -1.78 8.54
N ALA A 86 14.54 -1.48 8.88
CA ALA A 86 13.68 -0.60 8.08
C ALA A 86 14.33 0.77 7.83
N ARG A 87 14.81 1.45 8.89
CA ARG A 87 15.47 2.76 8.75
C ARG A 87 16.75 2.72 7.92
N ARG A 88 17.46 1.59 7.90
CA ARG A 88 18.71 1.46 7.15
C ARG A 88 18.50 1.23 5.65
N PHE A 89 17.46 0.48 5.30
CA PHE A 89 17.26 -0.01 3.92
C PHE A 89 16.04 0.60 3.22
N TRP A 90 15.21 1.38 3.92
CA TRP A 90 14.12 2.15 3.31
C TRP A 90 14.44 3.63 3.20
N PRO A 91 14.01 4.30 2.10
CA PRO A 91 13.34 3.73 0.93
C PRO A 91 14.28 2.83 0.10
N GLY A 92 13.79 1.67 -0.35
CA GLY A 92 14.58 0.69 -1.10
C GLY A 92 13.90 -0.69 -1.24
N GLY A 93 14.57 -1.63 -1.89
CA GLY A 93 14.03 -2.95 -2.29
C GLY A 93 13.85 -3.98 -1.16
N LEU A 94 13.71 -3.54 0.08
CA LEU A 94 13.48 -4.42 1.23
C LEU A 94 11.97 -4.59 1.47
N THR A 95 11.52 -5.82 1.72
CA THR A 95 10.17 -6.10 2.25
C THR A 95 10.30 -6.86 3.57
N LEU A 96 9.59 -6.42 4.61
CA LEU A 96 9.57 -7.07 5.91
C LEU A 96 8.27 -7.87 6.09
N ILE A 97 8.39 -9.12 6.53
CA ILE A 97 7.25 -9.95 6.93
C ILE A 97 7.13 -9.87 8.44
N LEU A 98 6.04 -9.27 8.92
CA LEU A 98 5.81 -9.00 10.34
C LEU A 98 4.35 -9.32 10.71
N PRO A 99 4.05 -9.64 11.99
CA PRO A 99 2.68 -9.73 12.46
C PRO A 99 1.99 -8.38 12.34
N LYS A 100 0.86 -8.31 11.64
CA LYS A 100 0.09 -7.07 11.47
C LYS A 100 -0.60 -6.64 12.77
N THR A 101 -0.90 -5.35 12.89
CA THR A 101 -1.82 -4.82 13.90
C THR A 101 -3.29 -5.01 13.48
N GLU A 102 -4.23 -4.56 14.30
CA GLU A 102 -5.66 -4.53 13.96
C GLU A 102 -6.02 -3.46 12.92
N MET A 103 -5.17 -2.43 12.75
CA MET A 103 -5.37 -1.37 11.77
C MET A 103 -5.44 -1.91 10.33
N VAL A 104 -4.68 -2.98 10.04
CA VAL A 104 -4.60 -3.56 8.70
C VAL A 104 -5.67 -4.64 8.55
N CYS A 105 -6.44 -4.57 7.46
CA CYS A 105 -7.45 -5.58 7.12
C CYS A 105 -6.82 -6.96 6.85
N LYS A 106 -7.67 -8.00 6.88
CA LYS A 106 -7.29 -9.33 6.39
C LYS A 106 -7.42 -9.40 4.88
#